data_AF-A0A8S3RAB5-F1
#
_entry.id   AF-A0A8S3RAB5-F1
#
_cell.length_a   1.000
_cell.length_b   1.000
_cell.length_c   1.000
_cell.angle_alpha   90.00
_cell.angle_beta   90.00
_cell.angle_gamma   90.00
#
_symmetry.space_group_name_H-M   'P 1'
#
loop_
_entity.id
_entity.type
_entity.pdbx_description
1 polymer ?
#
loop_
_entity_poly.entity_id
_entity_poly.type
_entity_poly.pdbx_seq_one_letter_code
_entity_poly.pdbx_strand_id
1 'polypeptide(L)'
;MMLVFYSLVRKQRNPANTTTTSLTFNDISLNNDNLIRDAWMDYFQDLASPMDSENFDKEHFSLVENDIKHLTKTFTENKIENISPVTEVEMKSILASMKNNKSADEENIAAEHLKYGGPIMITIMTFLINAIFKHLHIPTLLKGGIACPVLKNGKPKN
;
A
#
# COMPACT_ATOMS: atom_id res chain seq x y z
N MET A 1 -27.31 27.82 -15.95
CA MET A 1 -26.89 28.78 -14.91
C MET A 1 -26.37 28.12 -13.60
N MET A 2 -26.22 26.78 -13.50
CA MET A 2 -25.67 26.12 -12.29
C MET A 2 -24.15 25.85 -12.33
N LEU A 3 -23.56 25.69 -13.52
CA LEU A 3 -22.14 25.33 -13.67
C LEU A 3 -21.19 26.49 -13.29
N VAL A 4 -21.61 27.72 -13.55
CA VAL A 4 -20.81 28.93 -13.25
C VAL A 4 -20.67 29.13 -11.74
N PHE A 5 -21.77 28.98 -11.00
CA PHE A 5 -21.80 29.08 -9.54
C PHE A 5 -20.89 28.03 -8.89
N TYR A 6 -20.99 26.77 -9.32
CA TYR A 6 -20.14 25.71 -8.77
C TYR A 6 -18.64 25.91 -9.09
N SER A 7 -18.32 26.47 -10.27
CA SER A 7 -16.95 26.80 -10.65
C SER A 7 -16.36 27.96 -9.82
N LEU A 8 -17.19 28.96 -9.49
CA LEU A 8 -16.81 30.10 -8.66
C LEU A 8 -16.59 29.70 -7.21
N VAL A 9 -17.47 28.86 -6.66
CA VAL A 9 -17.31 28.28 -5.31
C VAL A 9 -16.04 27.42 -5.21
N ARG A 10 -15.71 26.65 -6.25
CA ARG A 10 -14.47 25.86 -6.29
C ARG A 10 -13.20 26.71 -6.40
N LYS A 11 -13.27 27.87 -7.06
CA LYS A 11 -12.16 28.85 -7.13
C LYS A 11 -12.00 29.69 -5.87
N GLN A 12 -13.10 29.94 -5.14
CA GLN A 12 -13.09 30.66 -3.85
C GLN A 12 -12.73 29.77 -2.67
N ARG A 13 -12.83 28.44 -2.81
CA ARG A 13 -12.18 27.49 -1.91
C ARG A 13 -10.67 27.65 -2.08
N ASN A 14 -10.08 28.53 -1.29
CA ASN A 14 -8.66 28.43 -0.99
C ASN A 14 -8.50 27.05 -0.33
N PRO A 15 -7.83 26.05 -0.94
CA PRO A 15 -7.41 24.92 -0.16
C PRO A 15 -6.46 25.56 0.84
N ALA A 16 -6.90 25.76 2.08
CA ALA A 16 -5.95 25.89 3.15
C ALA A 16 -5.13 24.61 3.02
N ASN A 17 -3.95 24.72 2.40
CA ASN A 17 -2.94 23.69 2.43
C ASN A 17 -2.63 23.57 3.90
N THR A 18 -3.44 22.79 4.59
CA THR A 18 -3.27 22.56 6.01
C THR A 18 -2.22 21.47 6.02
N THR A 19 -0.97 21.90 5.81
CA THR A 19 0.19 21.14 6.24
C THR A 19 -0.09 20.85 7.70
N THR A 20 -0.54 19.63 7.97
CA THR A 20 -0.90 19.20 9.32
C THR A 20 0.43 18.74 9.89
N THR A 21 1.27 19.71 10.24
CA THR A 21 2.60 19.51 10.85
C THR A 21 2.51 19.31 12.36
N SER A 22 1.30 19.09 12.89
CA SER A 22 1.03 18.89 14.30
C SER A 22 0.19 17.62 14.49
N LEU A 23 0.67 16.67 15.31
CA LEU A 23 -0.06 15.47 15.73
C LEU A 23 -0.38 15.59 17.22
N THR A 24 -1.61 15.31 17.61
CA THR A 24 -2.06 15.18 19.00
C THR A 24 -2.14 13.69 19.34
N PHE A 25 -1.22 13.21 20.20
CA PHE A 25 -1.19 11.83 20.66
C PHE A 25 -1.10 11.84 22.20
N ASN A 26 -2.01 11.14 22.88
CA ASN A 26 -2.12 11.12 24.35
C ASN A 26 -2.13 12.53 25.00
N ASP A 27 -2.94 13.45 24.47
CA ASP A 27 -3.05 14.85 24.92
C ASP A 27 -1.77 15.71 24.76
N ILE A 28 -0.75 15.19 24.08
CA ILE A 28 0.49 15.93 23.77
C ILE A 28 0.45 16.38 22.31
N SER A 29 0.64 17.69 22.09
CA SER A 29 0.77 18.26 20.75
C SER A 29 2.23 18.22 20.30
N LEU A 30 2.51 17.44 19.25
CA LEU A 30 3.83 17.22 18.67
C LEU A 30 3.94 17.95 17.32
N ASN A 31 4.94 18.83 17.18
CA ASN A 31 5.16 19.66 15.99
C ASN A 31 6.48 19.36 15.25
N ASN A 32 7.20 18.34 15.68
CA ASN A 32 8.50 17.95 15.11
C ASN A 32 8.32 16.64 14.32
N ASP A 33 8.76 16.62 13.07
CA ASP A 33 8.59 15.49 12.14
C ASP A 33 9.09 14.16 12.72
N ASN A 34 10.21 14.16 13.44
CA ASN A 34 10.74 12.96 14.08
C ASN A 34 9.81 12.47 15.21
N LEU A 35 9.32 13.39 16.04
CA LEU A 35 8.41 13.05 17.14
C LEU A 35 7.05 12.59 16.63
N ILE A 36 6.57 13.16 15.52
CA ILE A 36 5.32 12.74 14.85
C ILE A 36 5.47 11.32 14.31
N ARG A 37 6.59 11.01 13.66
CA ARG A 37 6.88 9.66 13.17
C ARG A 37 6.92 8.66 14.32
N ASP A 38 7.64 8.98 15.38
CA ASP A 38 7.80 8.09 16.53
C ASP A 38 6.43 7.89 17.24
N ALA A 39 5.61 8.93 17.38
CA ALA A 39 4.26 8.80 17.91
C ALA A 39 3.32 7.95 17.01
N TRP A 40 3.44 8.04 15.69
CA TRP A 40 2.72 7.14 14.78
C TRP A 40 3.20 5.70 14.90
N MET A 41 4.51 5.49 15.05
CA MET A 41 5.10 4.17 15.28
C MET A 41 4.54 3.55 16.56
N ASP A 42 4.56 4.30 17.67
CA ASP A 42 4.01 3.86 18.96
C ASP A 42 2.51 3.54 18.85
N TYR A 43 1.71 4.43 18.24
CA TYR A 43 0.28 4.21 18.04
C TYR A 43 -0.03 2.93 17.25
N PHE A 44 0.65 2.71 16.12
CA PHE A 44 0.42 1.52 15.31
C PHE A 44 0.98 0.25 15.96
N GLN A 45 2.05 0.38 16.76
CA GLN A 45 2.58 -0.71 17.56
C GLN A 45 1.59 -1.13 18.66
N ASP A 46 0.96 -0.18 19.33
CA ASP A 46 -0.09 -0.45 20.32
C ASP A 46 -1.29 -1.14 19.67
N LEU A 47 -1.73 -0.68 18.49
CA LEU A 47 -2.82 -1.33 17.74
C LEU A 47 -2.48 -2.75 17.28
N ALA A 48 -1.21 -3.00 16.94
CA ALA A 48 -0.75 -4.30 16.47
C ALA A 48 -0.40 -5.26 17.62
N SER A 49 -0.20 -4.74 18.84
CA SER A 49 0.13 -5.53 20.01
C SER A 49 -1.15 -6.14 20.60
N PRO A 50 -1.19 -7.46 20.84
CA PRO A 50 -2.36 -8.09 21.46
C PRO A 50 -2.56 -7.52 22.87
N MET A 51 -3.65 -6.80 23.09
CA MET A 51 -4.09 -6.45 24.44
C MET A 51 -5.06 -7.51 24.93
N ASP A 52 -4.86 -8.00 26.15
CA ASP A 52 -5.81 -8.86 26.84
C ASP A 52 -7.08 -8.05 27.14
N SER A 53 -8.06 -8.11 26.24
CA SER A 53 -9.39 -7.58 26.51
C SER A 53 -10.23 -8.66 27.17
N GLU A 54 -10.96 -8.33 28.23
CA GLU A 54 -11.87 -9.27 28.90
C GLU A 54 -12.96 -9.82 27.95
N ASN A 55 -13.27 -9.08 26.89
CA ASN A 55 -14.24 -9.44 25.85
C ASN A 55 -13.59 -10.12 24.62
N PHE A 56 -12.33 -10.55 24.72
CA PHE A 56 -11.64 -11.19 23.60
C PHE A 56 -12.23 -12.58 23.35
N ASP A 57 -12.77 -12.79 22.15
CA ASP A 57 -13.37 -14.06 21.74
C ASP A 57 -12.28 -15.11 21.42
N LYS A 58 -11.92 -15.88 22.46
CA LYS A 58 -10.92 -16.95 22.37
C LYS A 58 -11.35 -18.10 21.44
N GLU A 59 -12.66 -18.33 21.30
CA GLU A 59 -13.17 -19.37 20.42
C GLU A 59 -13.00 -18.95 18.96
N HIS A 60 -13.36 -17.70 18.62
CA HIS A 60 -13.13 -17.14 17.30
C HIS A 60 -11.64 -17.11 16.94
N PHE A 61 -10.77 -16.69 17.86
CA PHE A 61 -9.33 -16.72 17.64
C PHE A 61 -8.82 -18.12 17.29
N SER A 62 -9.29 -19.14 18.02
CA SER A 62 -8.90 -20.54 17.77
C SER A 62 -9.36 -21.04 16.40
N LEU A 63 -10.54 -20.60 15.94
CA LEU A 63 -11.02 -20.88 14.59
C LEU A 63 -10.13 -20.24 13.53
N VAL A 64 -9.81 -18.96 13.67
CA VAL A 64 -8.93 -18.22 12.75
C VAL A 64 -7.53 -18.86 12.68
N GLU A 65 -6.96 -19.26 13.83
CA GLU A 65 -5.68 -19.98 13.84
C GLU A 65 -5.74 -21.30 13.07
N ASN A 66 -6.82 -22.06 13.24
CA ASN A 66 -7.00 -23.32 12.54
C ASN A 66 -7.15 -23.10 11.03
N ASP A 67 -7.88 -22.07 10.61
CA ASP A 67 -8.00 -21.68 9.21
C ASP A 67 -6.63 -21.31 8.62
N ILE A 68 -5.84 -20.50 9.32
CA ILE A 68 -4.48 -20.12 8.88
C ILE A 68 -3.59 -21.35 8.78
N LYS A 69 -3.60 -22.24 9.77
CA LYS A 69 -2.81 -23.49 9.74
C LYS A 69 -3.22 -24.37 8.56
N HIS A 70 -4.53 -24.51 8.33
CA HIS A 70 -5.06 -25.29 7.22
C HIS A 70 -4.63 -24.69 5.88
N LEU A 71 -4.83 -23.39 5.66
CA LEU A 71 -4.43 -22.69 4.44
C LEU A 71 -2.92 -22.84 4.21
N THR A 72 -2.10 -22.57 5.22
CA THR A 72 -0.65 -22.69 5.13
C THR A 72 -0.25 -24.09 4.72
N LYS A 73 -0.83 -25.12 5.36
CA LYS A 73 -0.59 -26.51 5.00
C LYS A 73 -1.00 -26.81 3.55
N THR A 74 -2.22 -26.45 3.16
CA THR A 74 -2.75 -26.68 1.81
C THR A 74 -1.86 -26.05 0.73
N PHE A 75 -1.41 -24.81 0.92
CA PHE A 75 -0.59 -24.11 -0.08
C PHE A 75 0.90 -24.50 -0.05
N THR A 76 1.41 -25.00 1.07
CA THR A 76 2.80 -25.48 1.15
C THR A 76 2.93 -26.89 0.55
N GLU A 77 1.89 -27.73 0.71
CA GLU A 77 1.86 -29.10 0.20
C GLU A 77 1.43 -29.16 -1.28
N ASN A 78 0.51 -28.30 -1.73
CA ASN A 78 0.14 -28.17 -3.14
C ASN A 78 0.99 -27.12 -3.86
N LYS A 79 2.30 -27.36 -3.97
CA LYS A 79 3.14 -26.50 -4.82
C LYS A 79 2.64 -26.58 -6.25
N ILE A 80 2.27 -25.43 -6.82
CA ILE A 80 2.17 -25.30 -8.27
C ILE A 80 3.58 -25.46 -8.81
N GLU A 81 3.90 -26.67 -9.30
CA GLU A 81 5.26 -27.01 -9.72
C GLU A 81 5.72 -26.19 -10.93
N ASN A 82 4.78 -25.69 -11.74
CA ASN A 82 5.09 -24.86 -12.91
C ASN A 82 4.03 -23.78 -13.13
N ILE A 83 4.45 -22.52 -13.05
CA ILE A 83 3.66 -21.36 -13.47
C ILE A 83 3.99 -21.09 -14.94
N SER A 84 2.96 -20.93 -15.78
CA SER A 84 3.17 -20.59 -17.20
C SER A 84 3.90 -19.25 -17.34
N PRO A 85 4.91 -19.16 -18.22
CA PRO A 85 5.64 -17.91 -18.42
C PRO A 85 4.75 -16.85 -19.08
N VAL A 86 4.98 -15.59 -18.71
CA VAL A 86 4.34 -14.42 -19.29
C VAL A 86 5.03 -14.05 -20.59
N THR A 87 4.24 -13.71 -21.60
CA THR A 87 4.72 -13.21 -22.90
C THR A 87 4.91 -11.69 -22.88
N GLU A 88 5.71 -11.15 -23.80
CA GLU A 88 5.86 -9.69 -23.96
C GLU A 88 4.54 -9.00 -24.37
N VAL A 89 3.67 -9.70 -25.10
CA VAL A 89 2.35 -9.18 -25.51
C VAL A 89 1.45 -8.99 -24.30
N GLU A 90 1.41 -9.98 -23.40
CA GLU A 90 0.68 -9.88 -22.14
C GLU A 90 1.28 -8.79 -21.25
N MET A 91 2.61 -8.74 -21.13
CA MET A 91 3.29 -7.73 -20.33
C MET A 91 2.99 -6.32 -20.82
N LYS A 92 3.01 -6.10 -22.14
CA LYS A 92 2.64 -4.81 -22.74
C LYS A 92 1.21 -4.40 -22.38
N SER A 93 0.27 -5.34 -22.40
CA SER A 93 -1.13 -5.09 -22.01
C SER A 93 -1.23 -4.71 -20.53
N ILE A 94 -0.52 -5.43 -19.65
CA ILE A 94 -0.48 -5.18 -18.21
C ILE A 94 0.07 -3.78 -17.93
N LEU A 95 1.24 -3.43 -18.48
CA LEU A 95 1.85 -2.12 -18.29
C LEU A 95 0.95 -0.98 -18.80
N ALA A 96 0.25 -1.17 -19.92
CA ALA A 96 -0.70 -0.19 -20.44
C ALA A 96 -1.90 0.02 -19.50
N SER A 97 -2.34 -1.03 -18.81
CA SER A 97 -3.48 -1.00 -17.88
C SER A 97 -3.20 -0.29 -16.55
N MET A 98 -1.92 -0.02 -16.23
CA MET A 98 -1.53 0.64 -14.99
C MET A 98 -2.15 2.04 -14.88
N LYS A 99 -2.59 2.38 -13.66
CA LYS A 99 -3.15 3.69 -13.33
C LYS A 99 -2.02 4.70 -13.12
N ASN A 100 -2.16 5.86 -13.75
CA ASN A 100 -1.25 6.99 -13.58
C ASN A 100 -1.51 7.72 -12.24
N ASN A 101 -0.56 8.56 -11.82
CA ASN A 101 -0.59 9.38 -10.61
C ASN A 101 -0.79 8.56 -9.33
N LYS A 102 -0.17 7.39 -9.29
CA LYS A 102 -0.01 6.60 -8.07
C LYS A 102 1.31 6.96 -7.41
N SER A 103 1.39 6.76 -6.10
CA SER A 103 2.64 6.96 -5.36
C SER A 103 3.73 6.09 -5.96
N ALA A 104 4.92 6.67 -6.10
CA ALA A 104 6.10 5.93 -6.49
C ALA A 104 6.59 5.03 -5.35
N ASP A 105 7.50 4.11 -5.66
CA ASP A 105 8.19 3.30 -4.66
C ASP A 105 9.27 4.09 -3.89
N GLU A 106 10.03 3.38 -3.04
CA GLU A 106 11.13 3.94 -2.25
C GLU A 106 12.24 4.57 -3.11
N GLU A 107 12.38 4.14 -4.37
CA GLU A 107 13.37 4.61 -5.34
C GLU A 107 12.77 5.63 -6.33
N ASN A 108 11.56 6.12 -6.07
CA ASN A 108 10.80 7.05 -6.91
C ASN A 108 10.40 6.50 -8.31
N ILE A 109 10.31 5.18 -8.46
CA ILE A 109 9.78 4.53 -9.66
C ILE A 109 8.25 4.55 -9.62
N ALA A 110 7.66 5.51 -10.34
CA ALA A 110 6.22 5.56 -10.61
C ALA A 110 5.78 4.66 -11.79
N ALA A 111 4.48 4.38 -11.87
CA ALA A 111 3.86 3.56 -12.93
C ALA A 111 4.14 4.09 -14.34
N GLU A 112 4.27 5.41 -14.50
CA GLU A 112 4.59 6.09 -15.76
C GLU A 112 5.94 5.66 -16.32
N HIS A 113 6.95 5.43 -15.47
CA HIS A 113 8.26 4.97 -15.92
C HIS A 113 8.17 3.57 -16.55
N LEU A 114 7.33 2.70 -15.99
CA LEU A 114 7.11 1.35 -16.51
C LEU A 114 6.26 1.37 -17.78
N LYS A 115 5.21 2.19 -17.80
CA LYS A 115 4.25 2.29 -18.90
C LYS A 115 4.84 2.95 -20.15
N TYR A 116 5.68 3.97 -19.97
CA TYR A 116 6.25 4.75 -21.07
C TYR A 116 7.74 4.45 -21.31
N GLY A 117 8.32 3.47 -20.61
CA GLY A 117 9.72 3.03 -20.76
C GLY A 117 10.05 2.32 -22.09
N GLY A 118 9.06 2.17 -22.99
CA GLY A 118 9.26 1.64 -24.33
C GLY A 118 9.48 0.12 -24.40
N PRO A 119 9.90 -0.41 -25.57
CA PRO A 119 10.05 -1.85 -25.79
C PRO A 119 11.05 -2.53 -24.85
N ILE A 120 12.16 -1.85 -24.54
CA ILE A 120 13.19 -2.40 -23.65
C ILE A 120 12.63 -2.64 -22.25
N MET A 121 11.80 -1.72 -21.74
CA MET A 121 11.13 -1.89 -20.46
C MET A 121 10.22 -3.12 -20.44
N ILE A 122 9.49 -3.37 -21.53
CA ILE A 122 8.63 -4.56 -21.67
C ILE A 122 9.49 -5.83 -21.57
N THR A 123 10.58 -5.93 -22.32
CA THR A 123 11.49 -7.08 -22.30
C THR A 123 12.08 -7.31 -20.90
N ILE A 124 12.54 -6.25 -20.23
CA ILE A 124 13.10 -6.34 -18.87
C ILE A 124 12.04 -6.83 -17.88
N MET A 125 10.83 -6.28 -17.92
CA MET A 125 9.74 -6.67 -17.03
C MET A 125 9.28 -8.11 -17.26
N THR A 126 9.17 -8.52 -18.53
CA THR A 126 8.86 -9.92 -18.89
C THR A 126 9.91 -10.87 -18.36
N PHE A 127 11.21 -10.55 -18.55
CA PHE A 127 12.30 -11.34 -18.01
C PHE A 127 12.24 -11.45 -16.48
N LEU A 128 12.06 -10.32 -15.78
CA LEU A 128 12.02 -10.26 -14.33
C LEU A 128 10.88 -11.11 -13.75
N ILE A 129 9.67 -10.97 -14.29
CA ILE A 129 8.50 -11.74 -13.81
C ILE A 129 8.67 -13.23 -14.08
N ASN A 130 9.18 -13.60 -15.26
CA ASN A 130 9.45 -15.01 -15.57
C ASN A 130 10.56 -15.60 -14.70
N ALA A 131 11.56 -14.80 -14.29
CA ALA A 131 12.56 -15.23 -13.31
C ALA A 131 11.92 -15.49 -11.94
N ILE A 132 11.01 -14.62 -11.49
CA ILE A 132 10.25 -14.83 -10.24
C ILE A 132 9.42 -16.11 -10.31
N PHE A 133 8.73 -16.36 -11.43
CA PHE A 133 7.93 -17.57 -11.62
C PHE A 133 8.79 -18.83 -11.67
N LYS A 134 9.93 -18.79 -12.36
CA LYS A 134 10.86 -19.91 -12.46
C LYS A 134 11.49 -20.28 -11.11
N HIS A 135 11.86 -19.28 -10.31
CA HIS A 135 12.56 -19.50 -9.04
C HIS A 135 11.61 -19.52 -7.84
N LEU A 136 10.32 -19.23 -8.04
CA LEU A 136 9.30 -19.07 -6.99
C LEU A 136 9.78 -18.17 -5.84
N HIS A 137 10.56 -17.15 -6.18
CA HIS A 137 11.23 -16.30 -5.23
C HIS A 137 11.07 -14.83 -5.62
N ILE A 138 10.45 -14.06 -4.72
CA ILE A 138 10.29 -12.61 -4.86
C ILE A 138 11.44 -11.92 -4.12
N PRO A 139 12.30 -11.13 -4.81
CA PRO A 139 13.36 -10.35 -4.19
C PRO A 139 12.85 -9.46 -3.05
N THR A 140 13.63 -9.34 -1.97
CA THR A 140 13.28 -8.52 -0.80
C THR A 140 13.08 -7.04 -1.16
N LEU A 141 13.84 -6.52 -2.11
CA LEU A 141 13.69 -5.14 -2.60
C LEU A 141 12.27 -4.85 -3.13
N LEU A 142 11.61 -5.84 -3.74
CA LEU A 142 10.25 -5.69 -4.25
C LEU A 142 9.16 -5.83 -3.16
N LYS A 143 9.56 -6.12 -1.91
CA LYS A 143 8.67 -6.24 -0.76
C LYS A 143 8.71 -5.00 0.15
N GLY A 144 9.60 -4.04 -0.15
CA GLY A 144 9.68 -2.76 0.56
C GLY A 144 8.47 -1.87 0.26
N GLY A 145 8.27 -0.84 1.09
CA GLY A 145 7.20 0.13 0.92
C GLY A 145 7.21 1.23 1.98
N ILE A 146 6.82 2.43 1.58
CA ILE A 146 6.69 3.59 2.47
C ILE A 146 5.31 3.60 3.11
N ALA A 147 5.25 3.52 4.44
CA ALA A 147 4.04 3.78 5.20
C ALA A 147 3.82 5.29 5.36
N CYS A 148 2.71 5.82 4.81
CA CYS A 148 2.35 7.22 4.92
C CYS A 148 0.92 7.37 5.46
N PRO A 149 0.72 7.95 6.66
CA PRO A 149 -0.61 8.20 7.20
C PRO A 149 -1.31 9.30 6.39
N VAL A 150 -2.46 8.98 5.81
CA VAL A 150 -3.29 9.94 5.04
C VAL A 150 -4.62 10.16 5.75
N LEU A 151 -4.87 11.40 6.16
CA LEU A 151 -6.16 11.77 6.77
C LEU A 151 -7.27 11.71 5.72
N LYS A 152 -8.29 10.89 5.98
CA LYS A 152 -9.47 10.80 5.10
C LYS A 152 -10.33 12.06 5.23
N ASN A 153 -10.70 12.64 4.08
CA ASN A 153 -11.62 13.79 4.04
C ASN A 153 -12.91 13.51 4.83
N GLY A 154 -13.28 14.46 5.72
CA GLY A 154 -14.53 14.41 6.49
C GLY A 154 -14.43 13.77 7.87
N LYS A 155 -13.25 13.28 8.29
CA LYS A 155 -13.03 12.89 9.69
C LYS A 155 -12.50 14.09 10.50
N PRO A 156 -12.98 14.30 11.75
CA PRO A 156 -12.45 15.35 12.61
C PRO A 156 -10.95 15.14 12.81
N LYS A 157 -10.21 16.25 12.81
CA LYS A 157 -8.83 16.29 13.27
C LYS A 157 -8.91 16.16 14.79
N ASN A 158 -8.71 14.96 15.30
CA ASN A 158 -8.40 14.78 16.71
C ASN A 158 -6.95 15.15 16.93
#